data_AF-A0A1B6G0E1-F1
#
_entry.id   AF-A0A1B6G0E1-F1
#
_cell.length_a   1.000
_cell.length_b   1.000
_cell.length_c   1.000
_cell.angle_alpha   90.00
_cell.angle_beta   90.00
_cell.angle_gamma   90.00
#
_symmetry.space_group_name_H-M   'P 1'
#
loop_
_entity.id
_entity.type
_entity.pdbx_description
1 polymer ?
#
loop_
_entity_poly.entity_id
_entity_poly.type
_entity_poly.pdbx_seq_one_letter_code
_entity_poly.pdbx_strand_id
1 'polypeptide(L)'
;VWRFPYLAQKNGGGAFLIPYFVMLFIEGIPIFYLELAIGQRLRKGAIGVWNQVSPYMAGIGISSAVVSFNVALYYNTIIAWCLFYFVQSFQSELPWAECPNKYF
;
A
#
# COMPACT_ATOMS: atom_id res chain seq x y z
N VAL A 1 -1.68 -8.33 -1.10
CA VAL A 1 -2.08 -9.74 -1.30
C VAL A 1 -2.91 -9.91 -2.56
N TRP A 2 -4.04 -9.19 -2.74
CA TRP A 2 -4.91 -9.36 -3.92
C TRP A 2 -4.36 -8.77 -5.23
N ARG A 3 -3.65 -7.63 -5.17
CA ARG A 3 -3.38 -6.80 -6.37
C ARG A 3 -2.35 -7.43 -7.30
N PHE A 4 -1.28 -7.96 -6.74
CA PHE A 4 -0.21 -8.61 -7.51
C PHE A 4 -0.68 -9.85 -8.28
N PRO A 5 -1.30 -10.88 -7.66
CA PRO A 5 -1.76 -12.06 -8.40
C PRO A 5 -2.84 -11.71 -9.42
N TYR A 6 -3.74 -10.77 -9.12
CA TYR A 6 -4.75 -10.29 -10.07
C TYR A 6 -4.11 -9.69 -11.33
N LEU A 7 -3.13 -8.79 -11.15
CA LEU A 7 -2.45 -8.15 -12.28
C LEU A 7 -1.55 -9.13 -13.04
N ALA A 8 -0.85 -10.03 -12.33
CA ALA A 8 -0.04 -11.07 -12.95
C ALA A 8 -0.91 -11.97 -13.83
N GLN A 9 -2.03 -12.48 -13.31
CA GLN A 9 -2.95 -13.33 -14.07
C GLN A 9 -3.53 -12.61 -15.29
N LYS A 10 -3.92 -11.33 -15.15
CA LYS A 10 -4.47 -10.53 -16.26
C LYS A 10 -3.42 -10.24 -17.35
N ASN A 11 -2.16 -10.05 -16.98
CA ASN A 11 -1.10 -9.58 -17.89
C ASN A 11 -0.15 -10.71 -18.34
N GLY A 12 -0.69 -11.89 -18.63
CA GLY A 12 0.11 -13.01 -19.18
C GLY A 12 0.75 -13.92 -18.14
N GLY A 13 0.22 -13.92 -16.91
CA GLY A 13 0.63 -14.82 -15.84
C GLY A 13 2.11 -14.65 -15.47
N GLY A 14 2.88 -15.72 -15.64
CA GLY A 14 4.32 -15.72 -15.35
C GLY A 14 5.13 -14.76 -16.22
N ALA A 15 4.68 -14.43 -17.43
CA ALA A 15 5.39 -13.50 -18.31
C ALA A 15 5.43 -12.08 -17.74
N PHE A 16 4.46 -11.69 -16.91
CA PHE A 16 4.42 -10.41 -16.20
C PHE A 16 5.62 -10.21 -15.26
N LEU A 17 6.25 -11.30 -14.79
CA LEU A 17 7.39 -11.22 -13.89
C LEU A 17 8.62 -10.59 -14.53
N ILE A 18 8.81 -10.76 -15.85
CA ILE A 18 9.96 -10.21 -16.57
C ILE A 18 9.97 -8.67 -16.50
N PRO A 19 8.94 -7.94 -16.99
CA PRO A 19 8.90 -6.49 -16.86
C PRO A 19 8.79 -6.03 -15.41
N TYR A 20 8.16 -6.81 -14.52
CA TYR A 20 8.09 -6.50 -13.09
C TYR A 20 9.49 -6.42 -12.46
N PHE A 21 10.34 -7.43 -12.68
CA PHE A 21 11.71 -7.41 -12.12
C PHE A 21 12.57 -6.33 -12.76
N VAL A 22 12.45 -6.09 -14.07
CA VAL A 22 13.18 -5.00 -14.74
C VAL A 22 12.85 -3.65 -14.11
N MET A 23 11.57 -3.33 -13.93
CA MET A 23 11.14 -2.08 -13.29
C MET A 23 11.52 -2.03 -11.80
N LEU A 24 11.51 -3.17 -11.10
CA LEU A 24 11.94 -3.26 -9.71
C LEU A 24 13.41 -2.88 -9.54
N PHE A 25 14.30 -3.39 -10.38
CA PHE A 25 15.73 -3.09 -10.29
C PHE A 25 16.10 -1.69 -10.79
N ILE A 26 15.41 -1.20 -11.83
CA ILE A 26 15.72 0.11 -12.44
C ILE A 26 15.11 1.27 -11.66
N GLU A 27 13.87 1.13 -11.16
CA GLU A 27 13.12 2.23 -10.56
C GLU A 27 12.83 1.97 -9.08
N GLY A 28 12.30 0.79 -8.74
CA GLY A 28 11.83 0.49 -7.39
C GLY A 28 12.94 0.55 -6.33
N ILE A 29 14.02 -0.23 -6.53
CA ILE A 29 15.12 -0.32 -5.57
C ILE A 29 15.88 1.02 -5.46
N PRO A 30 16.24 1.71 -6.56
CA PRO A 30 16.94 2.99 -6.46
C PRO A 30 16.15 4.07 -5.74
N ILE A 31 14.84 4.19 -6.00
CA ILE A 31 13.99 5.20 -5.33
C ILE A 31 13.86 4.87 -3.84
N PHE A 32 13.62 3.60 -3.50
CA PHE A 32 13.51 3.18 -2.11
C PHE A 32 14.81 3.43 -1.33
N TYR A 33 15.96 3.12 -1.94
CA TYR A 33 17.27 3.38 -1.35
C TYR A 33 17.52 4.88 -1.16
N LEU A 34 17.17 5.71 -2.14
CA LEU A 34 17.30 7.16 -2.07
C LEU A 34 16.48 7.74 -0.91
N GLU A 35 15.23 7.31 -0.76
CA GLU A 35 14.35 7.77 0.32
C GLU A 35 14.91 7.41 1.70
N LEU A 36 15.37 6.17 1.88
CA LEU A 36 16.01 5.72 3.12
C LEU A 36 17.30 6.48 3.41
N ALA A 37 18.17 6.66 2.43
CA ALA A 37 19.45 7.37 2.59
C ALA A 37 19.23 8.84 2.99
N ILE A 38 18.28 9.53 2.36
CA ILE A 38 17.92 10.90 2.69
C ILE A 38 17.31 10.97 4.10
N GLY A 39 16.40 10.06 4.43
CA GLY A 39 15.78 9.96 5.75
C GLY A 39 16.82 9.77 6.87
N GLN A 40 17.79 8.87 6.66
CA GLN A 40 18.87 8.62 7.62
C GLN A 40 19.83 9.81 7.76
N ARG A 41 20.14 10.50 6.66
CA ARG A 41 21.08 11.64 6.65
C ARG A 41 20.49 12.90 7.28
N LEU A 42 19.25 13.25 6.93
CA LEU A 42 18.64 14.52 7.35
C LEU A 42 17.86 14.40 8.66
N ARG A 43 17.37 13.18 9.01
CA ARG A 43 16.60 12.90 10.24
C ARG A 43 15.45 13.88 10.48
N LYS A 44 14.80 14.31 9.39
CA LYS A 44 13.64 15.21 9.42
C LYS A 44 12.42 14.48 8.86
N GLY A 45 11.23 15.01 9.18
CA GLY A 45 9.99 14.57 8.54
C GLY A 45 9.93 14.96 7.06
N ALA A 46 8.99 14.38 6.31
CA ALA A 46 8.88 14.53 4.85
C ALA A 46 8.91 16.00 4.38
N ILE A 47 8.17 16.90 5.04
CA ILE A 47 8.16 18.35 4.70
C ILE A 47 9.53 18.98 4.99
N GLY A 48 10.15 18.63 6.12
CA GLY A 48 11.44 19.19 6.55
C GLY A 48 12.62 18.72 5.70
N VAL A 49 12.57 17.48 5.20
CA VAL A 49 13.54 16.92 4.26
C VAL A 49 13.54 17.69 2.95
N TRP A 50 12.37 17.83 2.31
CA TRP A 50 12.29 18.46 0.99
C TRP A 50 12.59 19.96 1.05
N ASN A 51 12.21 20.65 2.13
CA ASN A 51 12.56 22.07 2.33
C ASN A 51 14.08 22.29 2.50
N GLN A 52 14.83 21.31 3.02
CA GLN A 52 16.30 21.38 3.11
C GLN A 52 16.99 21.08 1.79
N VAL A 53 16.40 20.23 0.95
CA VAL A 53 16.93 19.95 -0.39
C VAL A 53 16.71 21.14 -1.31
N SER A 54 15.48 21.68 -1.35
CA SER A 54 15.16 22.91 -2.06
C SER A 54 13.86 23.52 -1.52
N PRO A 55 13.81 24.83 -1.21
CA PRO A 55 12.60 25.47 -0.69
C PRO A 55 11.41 25.40 -1.67
N TYR A 56 11.66 25.27 -2.97
CA TYR A 56 10.60 25.07 -3.97
C TYR A 56 9.99 23.66 -3.96
N MET A 57 10.66 22.68 -3.37
CA MET A 57 10.22 21.28 -3.30
C MET A 57 9.41 20.96 -2.04
N ALA A 58 9.19 21.93 -1.15
CA ALA A 58 8.42 21.75 0.08
C ALA A 58 7.00 21.18 -0.17
N GLY A 59 6.42 21.45 -1.35
CA GLY A 59 5.13 20.91 -1.79
C GLY A 59 5.08 19.38 -1.82
N ILE A 60 6.20 18.69 -2.06
CA ILE A 60 6.26 17.22 -2.12
C ILE A 60 5.95 16.59 -0.75
N GLY A 61 6.41 17.22 0.33
CA GLY A 61 6.10 16.77 1.68
C GLY A 61 4.61 16.91 2.01
N ILE A 62 3.99 18.01 1.58
CA ILE A 62 2.56 18.27 1.77
C ILE A 62 1.72 17.27 0.95
N SER A 63 2.07 17.06 -0.32
CA SER A 63 1.36 16.10 -1.17
C SER A 63 1.45 14.68 -0.61
N SER A 64 2.60 14.27 -0.07
CA SER A 64 2.75 12.97 0.60
C SER A 64 1.82 12.82 1.81
N ALA A 65 1.66 13.87 2.62
CA ALA A 65 0.73 13.86 3.75
C ALA A 65 -0.73 13.73 3.30
N VAL A 66 -1.13 14.46 2.25
CA VAL A 66 -2.49 14.38 1.67
C VAL A 66 -2.77 12.98 1.11
N VAL A 67 -1.83 12.41 0.37
CA VAL A 67 -1.95 11.03 -0.14
C VAL A 67 -2.05 10.04 1.02
N SER A 68 -1.22 10.18 2.05
CA SER A 68 -1.26 9.30 3.23
C SER A 68 -2.61 9.38 3.94
N PHE A 69 -3.20 10.58 4.06
CA PHE A 69 -4.53 10.75 4.63
C PHE A 69 -5.61 10.05 3.80
N ASN A 70 -5.59 10.22 2.47
CA ASN A 70 -6.52 9.52 1.59
C ASN A 70 -6.38 7.99 1.69
N VAL A 71 -5.14 7.49 1.76
CA VAL A 71 -4.88 6.06 1.94
C VAL A 71 -5.43 5.57 3.27
N ALA A 72 -5.23 6.33 4.35
CA ALA A 72 -5.75 5.97 5.67
C ALA A 72 -7.28 5.84 5.69
N LEU A 73 -8.02 6.67 4.96
CA LEU A 73 -9.49 6.59 4.92
C LEU A 73 -9.99 5.24 4.42
N TYR A 74 -9.54 4.79 3.24
CA TYR A 74 -10.05 3.54 2.67
C TYR A 74 -9.39 2.29 3.29
N TYR A 75 -8.10 2.35 3.67
CA TYR A 75 -7.43 1.18 4.25
C TYR A 75 -7.99 0.84 5.63
N ASN A 76 -8.35 1.84 6.45
CA ASN A 76 -8.95 1.56 7.76
C ASN A 76 -10.31 0.88 7.63
N THR A 77 -11.14 1.25 6.64
CA THR A 77 -12.41 0.56 6.37
C THR A 77 -12.19 -0.92 6.02
N ILE A 78 -11.20 -1.21 5.17
CA ILE A 78 -10.82 -2.59 4.82
C ILE A 78 -10.39 -3.35 6.07
N ILE A 79 -9.55 -2.77 6.92
CA ILE A 79 -9.08 -3.39 8.16
C ILE A 79 -10.28 -3.68 9.08
N ALA A 80 -11.22 -2.74 9.20
CA ALA A 80 -12.44 -2.95 9.98
C ALA A 80 -13.27 -4.13 9.46
N TRP A 81 -13.41 -4.29 8.13
CA TRP A 81 -14.04 -5.48 7.55
C TRP A 81 -13.27 -6.75 7.88
N CYS A 82 -11.94 -6.75 7.74
CA CYS A 82 -11.12 -7.91 8.12
C CYS A 82 -11.28 -8.29 9.59
N LEU A 83 -11.34 -7.31 10.50
CA LEU A 83 -11.59 -7.54 11.93
C LEU A 83 -12.98 -8.10 12.19
N PHE A 84 -13.99 -7.60 11.48
CA PHE A 84 -15.35 -8.16 11.54
C PHE A 84 -15.36 -9.63 11.11
N TYR A 85 -14.80 -9.96 9.95
CA TYR A 85 -14.70 -11.35 9.49
C TYR A 85 -13.85 -12.23 10.42
N PHE A 86 -12.80 -11.67 11.02
CA PHE A 86 -11.96 -12.37 11.98
C PHE A 86 -12.74 -12.76 13.24
N VAL A 87 -13.51 -11.84 13.82
CA VAL A 87 -14.36 -12.13 14.99
C VAL A 87 -15.45 -13.15 14.64
N GLN A 88 -16.08 -13.03 13.48
CA GLN A 88 -17.09 -13.99 13.01
C GLN A 88 -16.52 -15.39 12.73
N SER A 89 -15.20 -15.51 12.53
CA SER A 89 -14.54 -16.80 12.30
C SER A 89 -14.40 -17.66 13.56
N PHE A 90 -14.71 -17.14 14.75
CA PHE A 90 -14.71 -17.92 16.00
C PHE A 90 -16.00 -18.74 16.23
N GLN A 91 -16.97 -18.66 15.31
CA GLN A 91 -18.17 -19.50 15.35
C GLN A 91 -17.85 -20.93 14.88
N SER A 92 -18.58 -21.92 15.41
CA SER A 92 -18.38 -23.35 15.07
C SER A 92 -18.68 -23.64 13.60
N GLU A 93 -19.70 -22.98 13.05
CA GLU A 93 -20.01 -22.97 11.62
C GLU A 93 -19.80 -21.55 11.10
N LEU A 94 -19.09 -21.42 9.97
CA LEU A 94 -18.79 -20.11 9.40
C LEU A 94 -20.06 -19.54 8.76
N PRO A 95 -20.40 -18.26 8.99
CA PRO A 95 -21.66 -17.69 8.51
C PRO A 95 -21.76 -17.55 6.99
N TRP A 96 -20.66 -17.78 6.26
CA TRP A 96 -20.60 -17.82 4.80
C TRP A 96 -20.40 -19.24 4.24
N ALA A 97 -20.48 -20.28 5.09
CA ALA A 97 -20.38 -21.67 4.65
C ALA A 97 -21.64 -22.14 3.89
N GLU A 98 -22.81 -21.68 4.34
CA GLU A 98 -24.10 -21.94 3.67
C GLU A 98 -24.70 -20.65 3.14
N CYS A 99 -25.56 -20.76 2.13
CA CYS A 99 -26.29 -19.60 1.61
C CYS A 99 -27.17 -19.01 2.72
N PRO A 100 -26.99 -17.74 3.09
CA PRO A 100 -27.77 -17.15 4.17
C PRO A 100 -29.23 -16.98 3.74
N ASN A 101 -30.17 -17.47 4.55
CA ASN A 101 -31.61 -17.27 4.34
C ASN A 101 -32.07 -15.84 4.67
N LYS A 102 -31.21 -15.03 5.31
CA LYS A 102 -31.39 -13.59 5.54
C LYS A 102 -30.04 -12.88 5.46
N TYR A 103 -30.03 -11.76 4.75
CA TYR A 103 -28.91 -10.81 4.81
C TYR A 103 -29.20 -9.85 5.97
N PHE A 104 -28.37 -9.92 7.01
CA PHE A 104 -28.42 -9.14 8.25
C PHE A 104 -29.51 -9.55 9.26
#